data_AF-A0A084EZ95-F1
#
_entry.id   AF-A0A084EZ95-F1
#
_cell.length_a   1.000
_cell.length_b   1.000
_cell.length_c   1.000
_cell.angle_alpha   90.00
_cell.angle_beta   90.00
_cell.angle_gamma   90.00
#
_symmetry.space_group_name_H-M   'P 1'
#
loop_
_entity.id
_entity.type
_entity.pdbx_description
1 polymer ?
#
loop_
_entity_poly.entity_id
_entity_poly.type
_entity_poly.pdbx_seq_one_letter_code
_entity_poly.pdbx_strand_id
1 'polypeptide(L)'
;MKEEASTETIAFIPERLNRRPAVFRGMTFIELILVMFIGAVIGALLGLLMILLFPVDWYAIPMGMLAIGYLSMRFGGAYISRLKRGKPDTWLERYIELKKSPSRFITTNTYWSIKRTPKQRGKK
;
A
#
# COMPACT_ATOMS: atom_id res chain seq x y z
N MET A 1 -21.16 47.61 9.81
CA MET A 1 -20.12 46.91 9.05
C MET A 1 -20.28 45.43 9.38
N LYS A 2 -21.07 44.71 8.56
CA LYS A 2 -21.39 43.30 8.80
C LYS A 2 -20.23 42.49 8.23
N GLU A 3 -19.50 41.83 9.12
CA GLU A 3 -18.47 40.87 8.77
C GLU A 3 -19.19 39.58 8.35
N GLU A 4 -19.61 39.51 7.08
CA GLU A 4 -20.04 38.27 6.47
C GLU A 4 -18.78 37.43 6.25
N ALA A 5 -18.43 36.66 7.28
CA ALA A 5 -17.52 35.54 7.15
C ALA A 5 -18.05 34.65 6.03
N SER A 6 -17.42 34.71 4.87
CA SER A 6 -17.66 33.81 3.76
C SER A 6 -17.39 32.39 4.24
N THR A 7 -18.46 31.70 4.63
CA THR A 7 -18.53 30.24 4.67
C THR A 7 -18.36 29.73 3.24
N GLU A 8 -17.17 29.89 2.67
CA GLU A 8 -16.65 29.08 1.57
C GLU A 8 -16.53 27.66 2.13
N THR A 9 -17.68 26.99 2.18
CA THR A 9 -17.77 25.56 2.42
C THR A 9 -17.07 24.93 1.24
N ILE A 10 -15.82 24.51 1.44
CA ILE A 10 -15.01 23.82 0.42
C ILE A 10 -15.83 22.64 -0.09
N ALA A 11 -16.43 22.80 -1.27
CA ALA A 11 -17.41 21.86 -1.84
C ALA A 11 -16.80 20.50 -2.21
N PHE A 12 -15.47 20.37 -2.09
CA PHE A 12 -14.75 19.20 -2.51
C PHE A 12 -13.53 19.00 -1.63
N ILE A 13 -13.58 18.02 -0.72
CA ILE A 13 -12.35 17.46 -0.14
C ILE A 13 -11.72 16.60 -1.25
N PRO A 14 -10.55 16.96 -1.79
CA PRO A 14 -9.95 16.17 -2.85
C PRO A 14 -9.45 14.84 -2.27
N GLU A 15 -10.26 13.79 -2.44
CA GLU A 15 -9.87 12.40 -2.14
C GLU A 15 -8.56 12.02 -2.86
N ARG A 16 -8.34 12.62 -4.03
CA ARG A 16 -7.11 12.50 -4.81
C ARG A 16 -5.86 13.08 -4.14
N LEU A 17 -6.00 13.99 -3.16
CA LEU A 17 -4.88 14.54 -2.40
C LEU A 17 -4.33 13.52 -1.38
N ASN A 18 -5.20 12.69 -0.80
CA ASN A 18 -4.80 11.65 0.16
C ASN A 18 -4.37 10.34 -0.50
N ARG A 19 -4.63 10.16 -1.80
CA ARG A 19 -4.22 8.96 -2.53
C ARG A 19 -2.74 8.98 -2.82
N ARG A 20 -2.06 7.89 -2.47
CA ARG A 20 -0.66 7.69 -2.87
C ARG A 20 -0.57 7.64 -4.41
N PRO A 21 0.36 8.35 -5.04
CA PRO A 21 0.50 8.34 -6.48
C PRO A 21 0.99 6.97 -6.97
N ALA A 22 0.46 6.53 -8.12
CA ALA A 22 1.01 5.40 -8.84
C ALA A 22 2.32 5.82 -9.53
N VAL A 23 3.39 5.06 -9.30
CA VAL A 23 4.73 5.35 -9.83
C VAL A 23 5.02 4.54 -11.08
N PHE A 24 4.72 3.23 -11.06
CA PHE A 24 5.05 2.34 -12.17
C PHE A 24 3.96 1.30 -12.42
N ARG A 25 3.37 1.31 -13.63
CA ARG A 25 2.33 0.34 -14.05
C ARG A 25 1.20 0.16 -13.02
N GLY A 26 0.74 1.24 -12.38
CA GLY A 26 -0.32 1.20 -11.37
C GLY A 26 0.12 0.80 -9.95
N MET A 27 1.41 0.52 -9.74
CA MET A 27 1.97 0.27 -8.41
C MET A 27 2.36 1.58 -7.72
N THR A 28 2.14 1.64 -6.41
CA THR A 28 2.68 2.69 -5.54
C THR A 28 4.17 2.46 -5.31
N PHE A 29 4.86 3.45 -4.75
CA PHE A 29 6.29 3.37 -4.43
C PHE A 29 6.62 2.18 -3.52
N ILE A 30 5.83 1.97 -2.46
CA ILE A 30 6.07 0.88 -1.49
C ILE A 30 5.89 -0.50 -2.13
N GLU A 31 4.88 -0.67 -2.98
CA GLU A 31 4.67 -1.91 -3.71
C GLU A 31 5.78 -2.20 -4.70
N LEU A 32 6.22 -1.15 -5.40
CA LEU A 32 7.31 -1.26 -6.36
C LEU A 32 8.60 -1.75 -5.67
N ILE A 33 8.96 -1.11 -4.54
CA ILE A 33 10.11 -1.52 -3.74
C ILE A 33 9.95 -2.94 -3.22
N LEU A 34 8.76 -3.31 -2.72
CA LEU A 34 8.52 -4.65 -2.20
C LEU A 34 8.70 -5.72 -3.30
N VAL A 35 8.12 -5.51 -4.48
CA VAL A 35 8.25 -6.42 -5.63
C VAL A 35 9.70 -6.51 -6.10
N MET A 36 10.39 -5.37 -6.19
CA MET A 36 11.81 -5.33 -6.57
C MET A 36 12.69 -6.04 -5.56
N PHE A 37 12.44 -5.84 -4.26
CA PHE A 37 13.19 -6.45 -3.17
C PHE A 37 13.00 -7.96 -3.13
N ILE A 38 11.76 -8.45 -3.27
CA ILE A 38 11.48 -9.89 -3.37
C ILE A 38 12.20 -10.48 -4.58
N GLY A 39 12.12 -9.81 -5.74
CA GLY A 39 12.85 -10.22 -6.94
C GLY A 39 14.37 -10.24 -6.74
N ALA A 40 14.92 -9.24 -6.06
CA ALA A 40 16.35 -9.18 -5.75
C ALA A 40 16.77 -10.32 -4.82
N VAL A 41 16.00 -10.63 -3.76
CA VAL A 41 16.29 -11.76 -2.87
C VAL A 41 16.28 -13.08 -3.63
N ILE A 42 15.28 -13.31 -4.49
CA ILE A 42 15.23 -14.51 -5.34
C ILE A 42 16.43 -14.55 -6.29
N GLY A 43 16.77 -13.40 -6.90
CA GLY A 43 17.93 -13.25 -7.77
C GLY A 43 19.25 -13.52 -7.07
N ALA A 44 19.41 -13.11 -5.81
CA ALA A 44 20.58 -13.40 -5.00
C ALA A 44 20.70 -14.91 -4.73
N LEU A 45 19.60 -15.57 -4.38
CA LEU A 45 19.57 -17.02 -4.16
C LEU A 45 19.90 -17.79 -5.44
N LEU A 46 19.39 -17.35 -6.59
CA LEU A 46 19.74 -17.93 -7.89
C LEU A 46 21.20 -17.66 -8.27
N GLY A 47 21.72 -16.46 -7.99
CA GLY A 47 23.14 -16.15 -8.19
C GLY A 47 24.04 -17.01 -7.31
N LEU A 48 23.66 -17.24 -6.05
CA LEU A 48 24.34 -18.18 -5.16
C LEU A 48 24.31 -19.61 -5.70
N LEU A 49 23.15 -20.05 -6.19
CA LEU A 49 23.01 -21.36 -6.82
C LEU A 49 23.91 -21.48 -8.07
N MET A 50 24.03 -20.41 -8.87
CA MET A 50 24.93 -20.39 -10.03
C MET A 50 26.39 -20.54 -9.63
N ILE A 51 26.84 -19.88 -8.56
CA ILE A 51 28.22 -20.03 -8.04
C ILE A 51 28.48 -21.47 -7.57
N LEU A 52 27.46 -22.14 -7.02
CA LEU A 52 27.60 -23.53 -6.57
C LEU A 52 27.64 -24.53 -7.73
N LEU A 53 26.90 -24.27 -8.80
CA LEU A 53 26.75 -25.20 -9.93
C LEU A 53 27.75 -24.96 -11.07
N PHE A 54 28.26 -23.73 -11.21
CA PHE A 54 29.10 -23.32 -12.31
C PHE A 54 30.38 -22.62 -11.80
N PRO A 55 31.48 -22.64 -12.56
CA PRO A 55 32.71 -21.93 -12.21
C PRO A 55 32.57 -20.42 -12.46
N VAL A 56 31.70 -19.76 -11.70
CA VAL A 56 31.39 -18.33 -11.80
C VAL A 56 31.68 -17.66 -10.47
N ASP A 57 32.28 -16.47 -10.50
CA ASP A 57 32.62 -15.75 -9.26
C ASP A 57 31.41 -15.02 -8.64
N TRP A 58 31.67 -14.39 -7.50
CA TRP A 58 30.71 -13.68 -6.64
C TRP A 58 29.83 -12.65 -7.35
N TYR A 59 30.25 -12.11 -8.50
CA TYR A 59 29.47 -11.16 -9.30
C TYR A 59 28.14 -11.73 -9.83
N ALA A 60 27.99 -13.06 -9.85
CA ALA A 60 26.73 -13.71 -10.19
C ALA A 60 25.57 -13.30 -9.26
N ILE A 61 25.87 -13.00 -8.00
CA ILE A 61 24.86 -12.56 -7.00
C ILE A 61 24.27 -11.20 -7.38
N PRO A 62 25.04 -10.09 -7.46
CA PRO A 62 24.47 -8.79 -7.82
C PRO A 62 23.86 -8.78 -9.22
N MET A 63 24.42 -9.54 -10.18
CA MET A 63 23.81 -9.69 -11.50
C MET A 63 22.45 -10.38 -11.45
N GLY A 64 22.34 -11.47 -10.70
CA GLY A 64 21.07 -12.17 -10.47
C GLY A 64 20.04 -11.29 -9.77
N MET A 65 20.45 -10.55 -8.73
CA MET A 65 19.60 -9.59 -8.04
C MET A 65 19.00 -8.55 -8.99
N LEU A 66 19.83 -7.93 -9.83
CA LEU A 66 19.38 -6.91 -10.78
C LEU A 66 18.50 -7.49 -11.88
N ALA A 67 18.89 -8.63 -12.46
CA ALA A 67 18.15 -9.28 -13.54
C ALA A 67 16.76 -9.72 -13.08
N ILE A 68 16.67 -10.46 -11.97
CA ILE A 68 15.39 -10.93 -11.45
C ILE A 68 14.60 -9.77 -10.84
N GLY A 69 15.23 -8.83 -10.15
CA GLY A 69 14.57 -7.64 -9.61
C GLY A 69 13.87 -6.82 -10.70
N TYR A 70 14.54 -6.59 -11.84
CA TYR A 70 13.96 -5.92 -13.00
C TYR A 70 12.81 -6.74 -13.61
N LEU A 71 12.99 -8.05 -13.76
CA LEU A 71 11.96 -8.95 -14.28
C LEU A 71 10.71 -8.94 -13.41
N SER A 72 10.89 -9.04 -12.09
CA SER A 72 9.83 -8.95 -11.09
C SER A 72 9.09 -7.61 -11.19
N MET A 73 9.77 -6.49 -11.36
CA MET A 73 9.12 -5.19 -11.57
C MET A 73 8.32 -5.16 -12.89
N ARG A 74 8.87 -5.72 -13.97
CA ARG A 74 8.27 -5.71 -15.31
C ARG A 74 6.97 -6.51 -15.38
N PHE A 75 6.91 -7.66 -14.70
CA PHE A 75 5.73 -8.53 -14.66
C PHE A 75 4.83 -8.29 -13.44
N GLY A 76 5.43 -7.87 -12.32
CA GLY A 76 4.74 -7.61 -11.05
C GLY A 76 3.71 -6.50 -11.16
N GLY A 77 3.92 -5.48 -12.00
CA GLY A 77 2.93 -4.41 -12.20
C GLY A 77 1.56 -4.91 -12.67
N ALA A 78 1.53 -5.84 -13.64
CA ALA A 78 0.29 -6.44 -14.11
C ALA A 78 -0.33 -7.37 -13.05
N TYR A 79 0.50 -8.11 -12.32
CA TYR A 79 0.05 -9.02 -11.26
C TYR A 79 -0.57 -8.25 -10.09
N ILE A 80 0.12 -7.22 -9.57
CA ILE A 80 -0.37 -6.36 -8.49
C ILE A 80 -1.62 -5.60 -8.92
N SER A 81 -1.68 -5.08 -10.16
CA SER A 81 -2.87 -4.40 -10.68
C SER A 81 -4.10 -5.34 -10.73
N ARG A 82 -3.90 -6.62 -11.06
CA ARG A 82 -4.97 -7.63 -10.98
C ARG A 82 -5.35 -7.92 -9.54
N LEU A 83 -4.35 -8.10 -8.66
CA LEU A 83 -4.56 -8.39 -7.25
C LEU A 83 -5.36 -7.28 -6.57
N LYS A 84 -5.09 -6.01 -6.92
CA LYS A 84 -5.76 -4.81 -6.39
C LYS A 84 -7.19 -4.59 -6.90
N ARG A 85 -7.69 -5.35 -7.88
CA ARG A 85 -9.05 -5.12 -8.41
C ARG A 85 -10.09 -5.22 -7.29
N GLY A 86 -10.93 -4.18 -7.19
CA GLY A 86 -11.99 -4.09 -6.18
C GLY A 86 -11.52 -3.86 -4.75
N LYS A 87 -10.23 -3.56 -4.52
CA LYS A 87 -9.67 -3.28 -3.19
C LYS A 87 -9.26 -1.81 -3.05
N PRO A 88 -9.26 -1.26 -1.82
CA PRO A 88 -8.81 0.11 -1.56
C PRO A 88 -7.34 0.36 -1.95
N ASP A 89 -7.00 1.61 -2.25
CA ASP A 89 -5.66 2.00 -2.73
C ASP A 89 -4.52 1.66 -1.74
N THR A 90 -4.79 1.73 -0.43
CA THR A 90 -3.84 1.40 0.65
C THR A 90 -3.95 -0.03 1.16
N TRP A 91 -4.64 -0.91 0.43
CA TRP A 91 -4.99 -2.25 0.92
C TRP A 91 -3.76 -3.08 1.33
N LEU A 92 -2.69 -3.09 0.53
CA LEU A 92 -1.53 -3.95 0.79
C LEU A 92 -0.84 -3.58 2.11
N GLU A 93 -0.60 -2.29 2.32
CA GLU A 93 -0.02 -1.76 3.56
C GLU A 93 -0.92 -2.10 4.76
N ARG A 94 -2.23 -1.85 4.63
CA ARG A 94 -3.22 -2.14 5.68
C ARG A 94 -3.29 -3.63 6.00
N TYR A 95 -3.17 -4.48 4.98
CA TYR A 95 -3.18 -5.94 5.13
C TYR A 95 -1.93 -6.44 5.85
N ILE A 96 -0.75 -5.92 5.49
CA ILE A 96 0.52 -6.26 6.18
C ILE A 96 0.48 -5.79 7.63
N GLU A 97 -0.03 -4.58 7.89
CA GLU A 97 -0.15 -4.04 9.24
C GLU A 97 -1.16 -4.84 10.08
N LEU A 98 -2.30 -5.23 9.50
CA LEU A 98 -3.27 -6.12 10.14
C LEU A 98 -2.66 -7.48 10.49
N LYS A 99 -1.87 -8.07 9.57
CA LYS A 99 -1.15 -9.33 9.82
C LYS A 99 -0.10 -9.21 10.93
N LYS A 100 0.61 -8.07 11.02
CA LYS A 100 1.65 -7.84 12.04
C LYS A 100 1.09 -7.45 13.40
N SER A 101 -0.03 -6.72 13.44
CA SER A 101 -0.58 -6.17 14.68
C SER A 101 -2.10 -6.05 14.60
N PRO A 102 -2.83 -7.18 14.71
CA PRO A 102 -4.27 -7.20 14.56
C PRO A 102 -4.99 -6.38 15.64
N SER A 103 -4.39 -6.23 16.83
CA SER A 103 -4.96 -5.45 17.94
C SER A 103 -5.12 -3.95 17.65
N ARG A 104 -4.41 -3.42 16.65
CA ARG A 104 -4.53 -2.01 16.22
C ARG A 104 -5.74 -1.76 15.31
N PHE A 105 -6.45 -2.81 14.89
CA PHE A 105 -7.53 -2.71 13.94
C PHE A 105 -8.87 -3.06 14.58
N ILE A 106 -9.90 -2.30 14.21
CA ILE A 106 -11.29 -2.66 14.51
C ILE A 106 -11.65 -3.79 13.55
N THR A 107 -11.65 -5.02 14.05
CA THR A 107 -12.06 -6.23 13.30
C THR A 107 -13.50 -6.63 13.60
N THR A 108 -14.12 -6.03 14.61
CA THR A 108 -15.52 -6.28 14.95
C THR A 108 -16.44 -5.53 14.00
N ASN A 109 -17.53 -6.20 13.61
CA ASN A 109 -18.63 -5.52 12.94
C ASN A 109 -19.55 -4.92 14.02
N THR A 110 -19.94 -3.66 13.86
CA THR A 110 -20.82 -2.98 14.83
C THR A 110 -21.79 -2.08 14.08
N TYR A 111 -23.03 -2.09 14.53
CA TYR A 111 -24.07 -1.22 14.02
C TYR A 111 -24.02 0.13 14.73
N TRP A 112 -23.82 1.21 13.96
CA TRP A 112 -23.88 2.57 14.48
C TRP A 112 -25.30 3.13 14.30
N SER A 113 -25.92 3.60 15.38
CA SER A 113 -27.19 4.34 15.31
C SER A 113 -26.92 5.83 15.57
N ILE A 114 -27.37 6.69 14.67
CA ILE A 114 -27.25 8.15 14.81
C ILE A 114 -28.46 8.65 15.62
N LYS A 115 -28.56 8.28 16.90
CA LYS A 115 -29.52 8.93 17.79
C LYS A 115 -28.83 10.12 18.45
N ARG A 116 -29.31 11.34 18.15
CA ARG A 116 -28.95 12.52 18.96
C ARG A 116 -29.67 12.38 20.29
N THR A 117 -28.94 12.17 21.38
CA THR A 117 -29.54 12.18 22.72
C THR A 117 -30.11 13.58 22.98
N PRO A 118 -31.43 13.75 23.12
CA PRO A 118 -31.96 15.06 23.46
C PRO A 118 -31.47 15.43 24.85
N LYS A 119 -30.86 16.61 25.00
CA LYS A 119 -30.50 17.18 26.29
C LYS A 119 -31.79 17.31 27.10
N GLN A 120 -31.93 16.54 28.20
CA GLN A 120 -33.08 16.69 29.09
C GLN A 120 -33.12 18.14 29.57
N ARG A 121 -34.11 18.90 29.09
CA ARG A 121 -34.37 20.26 29.55
C ARG A 121 -34.98 20.12 30.94
N GLY A 122 -34.16 20.35 31.97
CA GLY A 122 -34.63 20.36 33.36
C GLY A 122 -35.80 21.32 33.49
N LYS A 123 -36.96 20.81 33.91
CA LYS A 123 -38.08 21.63 34.36
C LYS A 123 -37.67 22.28 35.68
N LYS A 124 -37.58 23.60 35.68
CA LYS A 124 -37.85 24.45 36.84
C LYS A 124 -38.80 25.54 36.38
#